data_AF-G7TCH0-F1
#
_entry.id   AF-G7TCH0-F1
#
_cell.length_a   1.000
_cell.length_b   1.000
_cell.length_c   1.000
_cell.angle_alpha   90.00
_cell.angle_beta   90.00
_cell.angle_gamma   90.00
#
_symmetry.space_group_name_H-M   'P 1'
#
loop_
_entity.id
_entity.type
_entity.pdbx_description
1 polymer ?
#
loop_
_entity_poly.entity_id
_entity_poly.type
_entity_poly.pdbx_seq_one_letter_code
_entity_poly.pdbx_strand_id
1 'polypeptide(L)' 'MTDRGFKVAEVAERLGVTTHSLDAWLRTFGKPGVVQRAEVDQRAEVRRLKTELRRVTEERDILKQDAAYVARG' A
#
# COMPACT_ATOMS: atom_id res chain seq x y z
N MET A 1 -15.67 17.85 2.06
CA MET A 1 -15.57 18.83 3.17
C MET A 1 -14.20 18.64 3.81
N THR A 2 -13.60 19.72 4.34
CA THR A 2 -12.35 19.66 5.12
C THR A 2 -12.64 19.27 6.57
N ASP A 3 -11.60 18.89 7.33
CA ASP A 3 -11.73 18.53 8.76
C ASP A 3 -12.33 19.65 9.64
N ARG A 4 -12.28 20.90 9.16
CA ARG A 4 -12.86 22.07 9.85
C ARG A 4 -14.27 22.43 9.36
N GLY A 5 -14.93 21.54 8.61
CA GLY A 5 -16.31 21.73 8.15
C GLY A 5 -16.50 22.62 6.92
N PHE A 6 -15.42 23.19 6.36
CA PHE A 6 -15.51 24.02 5.14
C PHE A 6 -15.61 23.17 3.87
N LYS A 7 -16.27 23.69 2.84
CA LYS A 7 -16.28 23.08 1.50
C LYS A 7 -14.89 23.23 0.88
N VAL A 8 -14.38 22.15 0.26
CA VAL A 8 -13.04 22.14 -0.35
C VAL A 8 -12.94 23.20 -1.45
N ALA A 9 -14.00 23.37 -2.25
CA ALA A 9 -14.06 24.40 -3.30
C ALA A 9 -13.93 25.84 -2.75
N GLU A 10 -14.60 26.15 -1.64
CA GLU A 10 -14.54 27.47 -0.99
C GLU A 10 -13.14 27.75 -0.45
N VAL A 11 -12.48 26.73 0.12
CA VAL A 11 -11.09 26.86 0.59
C VAL A 11 -10.12 27.00 -0.58
N ALA A 12 -10.32 26.27 -1.68
CA ALA A 12 -9.49 26.35 -2.87
C ALA A 12 -9.56 27.74 -3.51
N GLU A 13 -10.77 28.31 -3.63
CA GLU A 13 -11.00 29.67 -4.13
C GLU A 13 -10.28 30.72 -3.26
N ARG A 14 -10.44 30.66 -1.93
CA ARG A 14 -9.76 31.58 -0.99
C ARG A 14 -8.24 31.52 -1.08
N LEU A 15 -7.69 30.34 -1.37
CA LEU A 15 -6.26 30.11 -1.50
C LEU A 15 -5.73 30.38 -2.92
N GLY A 16 -6.60 30.69 -3.89
CA GLY A 16 -6.22 30.91 -5.28
C GLY A 16 -5.70 29.65 -5.98
N VAL A 17 -6.10 28.46 -5.52
CA VAL A 17 -5.70 27.17 -6.10
C VAL A 17 -6.89 26.43 -6.68
N THR A 18 -6.63 25.43 -7.52
CA THR A 18 -7.70 24.55 -8.00
C THR A 18 -8.14 23.58 -6.91
N THR A 19 -9.44 23.24 -6.88
CA THR A 19 -9.99 22.21 -6.01
C THR A 19 -9.21 20.90 -6.10
N HIS A 20 -8.79 20.53 -7.32
CA HIS A 20 -7.99 19.33 -7.57
C HIS A 20 -6.63 19.34 -6.85
N SER A 21 -5.93 20.48 -6.85
CA SER A 21 -4.64 20.62 -6.15
C SER A 21 -4.82 20.52 -4.64
N LEU A 22 -5.89 21.13 -4.12
CA LEU A 22 -6.20 21.07 -2.70
C LEU A 22 -6.60 19.65 -2.25
N ASP A 23 -7.38 18.94 -3.05
CA ASP A 23 -7.69 17.52 -2.82
C ASP A 23 -6.42 16.64 -2.81
N ALA A 24 -5.48 16.90 -3.72
CA ALA A 24 -4.21 16.18 -3.75
C ALA A 24 -3.43 16.41 -2.44
N TRP A 25 -3.33 17.64 -1.96
CA TRP A 25 -2.67 17.94 -0.68
C TRP A 25 -3.39 17.36 0.53
N LEU A 26 -4.73 17.39 0.57
CA LEU A 26 -5.52 16.73 1.62
C LEU A 26 -5.22 15.23 1.68
N ARG A 27 -5.06 14.57 0.53
CA ARG A 27 -4.71 13.14 0.48
C ARG A 27 -3.28 12.88 0.93
N THR A 28 -2.34 13.76 0.60
CA THR A 28 -0.91 13.61 0.94
C THR A 28 -0.58 14.03 2.36
N PHE A 29 -1.25 15.04 2.90
CA PHE A 29 -0.90 15.66 4.19
C PHE A 29 -2.02 15.63 5.23
N GLY A 30 -3.25 15.26 4.84
CA GLY A 30 -4.40 15.17 5.76
C GLY A 30 -4.36 13.95 6.69
N LYS A 31 -3.44 13.00 6.48
CA LYS A 31 -3.17 11.93 7.44
C LYS A 31 -2.02 12.32 8.38
N PRO A 32 -2.14 12.13 9.70
CA PRO A 32 -1.03 12.33 10.63
C PRO A 32 0.21 11.55 10.16
N GLY A 33 1.40 12.16 10.25
CA GLY A 33 2.64 11.55 9.76
C GLY A 33 2.90 10.14 10.32
N VAL A 34 2.42 9.85 11.55
CA VAL A 34 2.45 8.52 12.17
C VAL A 34 1.62 7.50 11.39
N VAL A 35 0.40 7.87 10.97
CA VAL A 35 -0.50 7.00 10.19
C VAL A 35 0.09 6.73 8.81
N GLN A 36 0.66 7.75 8.16
CA GLN A 36 1.32 7.56 6.86
C GLN A 36 2.53 6.64 6.95
N ARG A 37 3.38 6.80 7.98
CA ARG A 37 4.55 5.93 8.18
C ARG A 37 4.12 4.49 8.45
N ALA A 38 3.14 4.28 9.33
CA ALA A 38 2.58 2.96 9.60
C ALA A 38 2.02 2.30 8.33
N GLU A 39 1.29 3.03 7.48
CA GLU A 39 0.79 2.49 6.21
C GLU A 39 1.93 2.12 5.24
N VAL A 40 3.00 2.92 5.18
CA VAL A 40 4.18 2.63 4.34
C VAL A 40 4.89 1.38 4.84
N ASP A 41 5.12 1.28 6.15
CA ASP A 41 5.79 0.14 6.79
C ASP A 41 4.98 -1.14 6.59
N GLN A 42 3.65 -1.09 6.79
CA GLN A 42 2.74 -2.20 6.52
C GLN A 42 2.81 -2.66 5.05
N ARG A 43 2.87 -1.74 4.09
CA ARG A 43 3.01 -2.09 2.67
C ARG A 43 4.37 -2.72 2.35
N ALA A 44 5.43 -2.29 3.03
CA ALA A 44 6.75 -2.91 2.90
C ALA A 44 6.73 -4.35 3.43
N GLU A 45 6.13 -4.57 4.59
CA GLU A 45 6.01 -5.90 5.19
C GLU A 45 5.14 -6.84 4.34
N VAL A 46 4.01 -6.36 3.82
CA VAL A 46 3.18 -7.16 2.89
C VAL A 46 3.96 -7.58 1.64
N ARG A 47 4.82 -6.70 1.09
CA ARG A 47 5.66 -7.07 -0.05
C ARG A 47 6.68 -8.13 0.32
N ARG A 48 7.36 -7.96 1.46
CA ARG A 48 8.31 -8.95 1.99
C ARG A 48 7.65 -10.32 2.18
N LEU A 49 6.51 -10.36 2.87
CA LEU A 49 5.77 -11.59 3.13
C LEU A 49 5.33 -12.29 1.85
N LYS A 50 4.87 -11.53 0.83
CA LYS A 50 4.54 -12.10 -0.49
C LYS A 50 5.75 -12.73 -1.17
N THR A 51 6.93 -12.11 -1.06
CA THR A 51 8.17 -12.65 -1.61
C THR A 51 8.60 -13.92 -0.89
N GLU A 52 8.59 -13.92 0.45
CA GLU A 52 8.93 -15.10 1.24
C GLU A 52 7.95 -16.25 0.97
N LEU A 53 6.65 -15.96 0.90
CA LEU A 53 5.63 -16.96 0.57
C LEU A 53 5.85 -17.58 -0.80
N ARG A 54 6.18 -16.77 -1.82
CA ARG A 54 6.49 -17.27 -3.16
C ARG A 54 7.69 -18.22 -3.12
N ARG A 55 8.78 -17.80 -2.48
CA ARG A 55 10.00 -18.61 -2.36
C ARG A 55 9.73 -19.97 -1.71
N VAL A 56 9.05 -19.98 -0.56
CA VAL A 56 8.74 -21.22 0.17
C VAL A 56 7.78 -22.11 -0.64
N THR A 57 6.88 -21.51 -1.41
CA THR A 57 6.00 -22.26 -2.32
C THR A 57 6.81 -22.95 -3.42
N GLU A 58 7.73 -22.23 -4.06
CA GLU A 58 8.62 -22.78 -5.10
C GLU A 58 9.50 -23.91 -4.54
N GLU A 59 10.13 -23.71 -3.38
CA GLU A 59 10.95 -24.75 -2.71
C GLU A 59 10.14 -26.02 -2.44
N ARG A 60 8.93 -25.87 -1.89
CA ARG A 60 8.02 -27.00 -1.65
C ARG A 60 7.66 -27.73 -2.93
N ASP A 61 7.39 -26.98 -4.01
CA ASP A 61 6.95 -27.57 -5.27
C ASP A 61 8.08 -28.32 -5.98
N ILE A 62 9.33 -27.84 -5.87
CA ILE A 62 10.53 -28.59 -6.28
C ILE A 62 10.62 -29.92 -5.54
N LEU A 63 10.53 -29.90 -4.20
CA LEU A 63 10.61 -31.13 -3.41
C LEU A 63 9.50 -32.13 -3.75
N LYS A 64 8.29 -31.66 -4.04
CA LYS A 64 7.19 -32.51 -4.50
C LYS A 64 7.48 -33.13 -5.87
N GLN A 65 8.04 -32.35 -6.78
CA GLN A 65 8.42 -32.82 -8.11
C GLN A 65 9.49 -33.91 -8.03
N ASP A 66 10.51 -33.71 -7.20
CA ASP A 66 11.59 -34.69 -6.98
C ASP A 66 11.06 -35.97 -6.34
N ALA A 67 10.25 -35.87 -5.28
CA ALA A 67 9.62 -37.03 -4.65
C ALA A 67 8.76 -37.84 -5.64
N ALA A 68 8.02 -37.15 -6.51
CA ALA A 68 7.22 -37.80 -7.54
C ALA A 68 8.08 -38.47 -8.63
N TYR A 69 9.25 -37.90 -8.95
CA TYR A 69 10.20 -38.53 -9.87
C TYR A 69 10.78 -39.82 -9.26
N VAL A 70 11.20 -39.76 -8.00
CA VAL A 70 11.72 -40.92 -7.25
C VAL A 70 10.68 -42.03 -7.14
N ALA A 71 9.42 -41.71 -6.87
CA ALA A 71 8.35 -42.72 -6.76
C ALA A 71 7.96 -43.40 -8.09
N ARG A 72 8.39 -42.86 -9.24
CA ARG A 72 8.14 -43.43 -10.57
C ARG A 72 9.31 -44.28 -11.11
N GLY A 73 10.47 -44.22 -10.49
CA GLY A 73 11.64 -45.06 -10.82
C GLY A 73 11.65 -46.32 -9.99
#